data_AF-A0A925BQ36-F1
#
_entry.id   AF-A0A925BQ36-F1
#
_cell.length_a   1.000
_cell.length_b   1.000
_cell.length_c   1.000
_cell.angle_alpha   90.00
_cell.angle_beta   90.00
_cell.angle_gamma   90.00
#
_symmetry.space_group_name_H-M   'P 1'
#
loop_
_entity.id
_entity.type
_entity.pdbx_description
1 polymer ?
#
loop_
_entity_poly.entity_id
_entity_poly.type
_entity_poly.pdbx_seq_one_letter_code
_entity_poly.pdbx_strand_id
1 'polypeptide(L)'
;MLKMTRELEQAVVAQQGGPLRIAGEERSYVVMSDDRYRELSGVADDADLDASVAALQRAMADVRAGRTRPASEFLDELSHKYAVPS
;
A
#
# COMPACT_ATOMS: atom_id res chain seq x y z
N MET A 1 -12.06 -11.16 -15.06
CA MET A 1 -12.10 -11.09 -13.58
C MET A 1 -11.84 -12.51 -13.07
N LEU A 2 -10.79 -12.74 -12.28
CA LEU A 2 -10.52 -14.07 -11.72
C LEU A 2 -11.69 -14.43 -10.80
N LYS A 3 -12.41 -15.51 -11.11
CA LYS A 3 -13.52 -15.98 -10.27
C LYS A 3 -12.93 -16.91 -9.21
N MET A 4 -13.12 -16.59 -7.94
CA MET A 4 -12.68 -17.46 -6.86
C MET A 4 -13.44 -18.79 -6.96
N THR A 5 -12.71 -19.90 -7.09
CA THR A 5 -13.29 -21.25 -7.08
C THR A 5 -12.96 -21.93 -5.75
N ARG A 6 -13.72 -22.97 -5.41
CA ARG A 6 -13.52 -23.72 -4.17
C ARG A 6 -12.15 -24.39 -4.12
N GLU A 7 -11.63 -24.81 -5.28
CA GLU A 7 -10.31 -25.42 -5.41
C GLU A 7 -9.19 -24.42 -5.11
N LEU A 8 -9.34 -23.17 -5.58
CA LEU A 8 -8.39 -22.09 -5.28
C LEU A 8 -8.41 -21.72 -3.79
N GLU A 9 -9.59 -21.65 -3.20
CA GLU A 9 -9.75 -21.40 -1.76
C GLU A 9 -9.06 -22.51 -0.93
N GLN A 10 -9.28 -23.77 -1.28
CA GLN A 10 -8.63 -24.91 -0.62
C GLN A 10 -7.10 -24.89 -0.81
N ALA A 11 -6.61 -24.51 -1.98
CA ALA A 11 -5.18 -24.41 -2.24
C ALA A 11 -4.51 -23.31 -1.40
N VAL A 12 -5.20 -22.16 -1.21
CA VAL A 12 -4.73 -21.10 -0.30
C VAL A 12 -4.74 -21.56 1.15
N VAL A 13 -5.78 -22.27 1.58
CA VAL A 13 -5.84 -22.86 2.94
C VAL A 13 -4.73 -23.88 3.16
N ALA A 14 -4.43 -24.72 2.16
CA ALA A 14 -3.33 -25.70 2.24
C ALA A 14 -1.96 -25.03 2.38
N GLN A 15 -1.80 -23.81 1.89
CA GLN A 15 -0.62 -22.96 2.06
C GLN A 15 -0.68 -22.11 3.35
N GLN A 16 -1.59 -22.41 4.28
CA GLN A 16 -1.80 -21.63 5.50
C GLN A 16 -2.11 -20.14 5.23
N GLY A 17 -2.84 -19.87 4.15
CA GLY A 17 -3.11 -18.50 3.69
C GLY A 17 -1.96 -17.87 2.90
N GLY A 18 -0.86 -18.60 2.66
CA GLY A 18 0.31 -18.13 1.93
C GLY A 18 0.10 -17.89 0.43
N PRO A 19 1.07 -17.23 -0.24
CA PRO A 19 0.99 -16.87 -1.65
C PRO A 19 0.94 -18.10 -2.57
N LEU A 20 -0.14 -18.19 -3.35
CA LEU A 20 -0.30 -19.11 -4.47
C LEU A 20 -0.15 -18.35 -5.79
N ARG A 21 0.81 -18.74 -6.62
CA ARG A 21 0.97 -18.17 -7.97
C ARG A 21 0.10 -18.91 -8.97
N ILE A 22 -0.68 -18.17 -9.75
CA ILE A 22 -1.56 -18.68 -10.79
C ILE A 22 -1.09 -18.13 -12.13
N ALA A 23 -0.89 -19.01 -13.11
CA ALA A 23 -0.65 -18.58 -14.49
C ALA A 23 -1.99 -18.18 -15.13
N GLY A 24 -2.11 -16.92 -15.56
CA GLY A 24 -3.17 -16.48 -16.46
C GLY A 24 -2.69 -16.42 -17.90
N GLU A 25 -3.61 -16.25 -18.83
CA GLU A 25 -3.34 -16.25 -20.28
C GLU A 25 -2.33 -15.17 -20.70
N GLU A 26 -2.39 -13.98 -20.08
CA GLU A 26 -1.48 -12.86 -20.40
C GLU A 26 -0.50 -12.51 -19.28
N ARG A 27 -0.81 -12.89 -18.03
CA ARG A 27 0.00 -12.52 -16.86
C ARG A 27 -0.19 -13.52 -15.72
N SER A 28 0.78 -13.60 -14.83
CA SER A 28 0.65 -14.36 -13.58
C SER A 28 -0.02 -13.53 -12.49
N TYR A 29 -0.84 -14.18 -11.68
CA TYR A 29 -1.50 -13.62 -10.50
C TYR A 29 -0.95 -14.29 -9.24
N VAL A 30 -1.05 -13.60 -8.10
CA VAL A 30 -0.80 -14.18 -6.77
C VAL A 30 -2.09 -14.05 -5.96
N VAL A 31 -2.49 -15.14 -5.32
CA VAL A 31 -3.66 -15.20 -4.43
C VAL A 31 -3.19 -15.67 -3.06
N MET A 32 -3.62 -15.00 -2.00
CA MET A 32 -3.29 -15.32 -0.60
C MET A 32 -4.46 -14.89 0.30
N SER A 33 -4.44 -15.29 1.58
CA SER A 33 -5.40 -14.75 2.55
C SER A 33 -5.12 -13.28 2.81
N ASP A 34 -6.17 -12.53 3.13
CA ASP A 34 -6.04 -11.12 3.51
C ASP A 34 -5.16 -10.96 4.76
N ASP A 35 -5.33 -11.83 5.76
CA ASP A 35 -4.51 -11.84 6.98
C ASP A 35 -3.02 -11.97 6.65
N ARG A 36 -2.65 -12.85 5.72
CA ARG A 36 -1.24 -13.06 5.35
C ARG A 36 -0.69 -11.90 4.53
N TYR A 37 -1.53 -11.29 3.69
CA TYR A 37 -1.20 -10.07 2.99
C TYR A 37 -0.94 -8.91 3.97
N ARG A 38 -1.81 -8.74 4.98
CA ARG A 38 -1.67 -7.72 6.03
C ARG A 38 -0.37 -7.89 6.81
N GLU A 39 -0.08 -9.11 7.27
CA GLU A 39 1.16 -9.43 7.99
C GLU A 39 2.41 -9.12 7.15
N LEU A 40 2.41 -9.47 5.85
CA LEU A 40 3.52 -9.17 4.95
C LEU A 40 3.66 -7.69 4.62
N SER A 41 2.54 -6.95 4.58
CA SER A 41 2.51 -5.52 4.26
C SER A 41 2.98 -4.61 5.41
N GLY A 42 3.12 -5.16 6.62
CA GLY A 42 3.51 -4.39 7.81
C GLY A 42 2.45 -3.42 8.30
N VAL A 43 1.21 -3.52 7.81
CA VAL A 43 0.06 -2.75 8.29
C VAL A 43 -0.46 -3.47 9.53
N ALA A 44 -0.09 -2.95 10.71
CA ALA A 44 -0.23 -3.66 11.97
C ALA A 44 -1.69 -3.73 12.48
N ASP A 45 -2.57 -2.80 12.08
CA ASP A 45 -4.00 -2.86 12.40
C ASP A 45 -4.88 -2.12 11.35
N ASP A 46 -6.20 -2.33 11.43
CA ASP A 46 -7.19 -1.67 10.55
C ASP A 46 -7.20 -0.14 10.72
N ALA A 47 -6.83 0.37 11.90
CA ALA A 47 -6.82 1.80 12.17
C ALA A 47 -5.66 2.51 11.45
N ASP A 48 -4.49 1.86 11.38
CA ASP A 48 -3.32 2.28 10.63
C ASP A 48 -3.61 2.26 9.13
N LEU A 49 -4.34 1.25 8.65
CA LEU A 49 -4.82 1.19 7.27
C LEU A 49 -5.74 2.37 6.96
N ASP A 50 -6.76 2.60 7.79
CA ASP A 50 -7.72 3.69 7.62
C ASP A 50 -7.03 5.06 7.69
N ALA A 51 -6.09 5.24 8.63
CA ALA A 51 -5.28 6.44 8.75
C ALA A 51 -4.42 6.66 7.49
N SER A 52 -3.83 5.61 6.93
CA SER A 52 -3.03 5.66 5.70
C SER A 52 -3.89 6.04 4.50
N VAL A 53 -5.06 5.40 4.35
CA VAL A 53 -6.02 5.71 3.28
C VAL A 53 -6.50 7.15 3.39
N ALA A 54 -6.86 7.61 4.59
CA ALA A 54 -7.27 8.99 4.83
C ALA A 54 -6.15 9.99 4.52
N ALA A 55 -4.90 9.68 4.89
CA ALA A 55 -3.74 10.51 4.57
C ALA A 55 -3.52 10.63 3.06
N LEU A 56 -3.63 9.53 2.31
CA LEU A 56 -3.54 9.52 0.85
C LEU A 56 -4.66 10.36 0.20
N GLN A 57 -5.90 10.20 0.67
CA GLN A 57 -7.03 10.98 0.17
C GLN A 57 -6.83 12.48 0.39
N ARG A 58 -6.37 12.88 1.59
CA ARG A 58 -6.04 14.28 1.90
C ARG A 58 -4.94 14.80 0.97
N ALA A 59 -3.84 14.05 0.82
CA ALA A 59 -2.74 14.43 -0.06
C ALA A 59 -3.19 14.61 -1.51
N MET A 60 -4.04 13.72 -2.03
CA MET A 60 -4.62 13.86 -3.38
C MET A 60 -5.52 15.10 -3.50
N ALA A 61 -6.29 15.41 -2.47
CA ALA A 61 -7.11 16.63 -2.45
C ALA A 61 -6.24 17.89 -2.43
N ASP A 62 -5.12 17.88 -1.72
CA ASP A 62 -4.15 18.98 -1.70
C ASP A 62 -3.50 19.18 -3.06
N VAL A 63 -3.08 18.10 -3.74
CA VAL A 63 -2.58 18.15 -5.12
C VAL A 63 -3.60 18.79 -6.06
N ARG A 64 -4.86 18.32 -6.02
CA ARG A 64 -5.93 18.84 -6.89
C ARG A 64 -6.26 20.30 -6.62
N ALA A 65 -6.16 20.74 -5.37
CA ALA A 65 -6.43 22.11 -4.97
C ALA A 65 -5.21 23.05 -5.10
N GLY A 66 -4.06 22.55 -5.58
CA GLY A 66 -2.83 23.33 -5.67
C GLY A 66 -2.24 23.70 -4.31
N ARG A 67 -2.57 22.98 -3.23
CA ARG A 67 -2.02 23.17 -1.87
C ARG A 67 -0.70 22.42 -1.66
N THR A 68 0.04 22.17 -2.74
CA THR A 68 1.38 21.56 -2.71
C THR A 68 2.43 22.63 -2.97
N ARG A 69 3.62 22.42 -2.43
CA ARG A 69 4.78 23.27 -2.74
C ARG A 69 5.98 22.42 -3.17
N PRO A 70 6.93 22.99 -3.93
CA PRO A 70 8.17 22.33 -4.27
C PRO A 70 8.94 21.88 -3.03
N ALA A 71 9.52 20.69 -3.10
CA ALA A 71 10.30 20.13 -2.00
C ALA A 71 11.55 20.95 -1.69
N SER A 72 12.21 21.51 -2.73
CA SER A 72 13.39 22.36 -2.58
C SER A 72 13.10 23.58 -1.71
N GLU A 73 11.99 24.28 -1.97
CA GLU A 73 11.59 25.47 -1.20
C GLU A 73 11.41 25.13 0.29
N PHE A 74 10.75 23.99 0.59
CA PHE A 74 10.60 23.55 1.98
C PHE A 74 11.93 23.18 2.63
N LEU A 75 12.80 22.45 1.93
CA LEU A 75 14.09 22.02 2.46
C LEU A 75 15.03 23.21 2.68
N ASP A 76 14.98 24.21 1.80
CA ASP A 76 15.71 25.46 1.96
C ASP A 76 15.22 26.25 3.17
N GLU A 77 13.90 26.38 3.37
CA GLU A 77 13.34 26.99 4.59
C GLU A 77 13.78 26.23 5.86
N LEU A 78 13.76 24.90 5.80
CA LEU A 78 14.10 24.04 6.92
C LEU A 78 15.60 24.16 7.28
N SER A 79 16.49 24.17 6.29
CA SER A 79 17.93 24.33 6.49
C SER A 79 18.26 25.71 7.06
N HIS A 80 17.60 26.77 6.57
CA HIS A 80 17.74 28.13 7.12
C HIS A 80 17.23 28.23 8.55
N LYS A 81 16.10 27.60 8.87
CA LYS A 81 15.49 27.68 10.20
C LYS A 81 16.25 26.89 11.27
N TYR A 82 16.85 25.76 10.89
CA TYR A 82 17.47 24.83 11.84
C TYR A 82 18.99 24.70 11.68
N ALA A 83 19.62 25.51 10.82
CA ALA A 83 21.07 25.54 10.59
C ALA A 83 21.69 24.15 10.39
N VAL A 84 21.00 23.25 9.67
CA VAL A 84 21.55 21.94 9.31
C VAL A 84 22.52 22.17 8.14
N PRO A 85 23.85 21.99 8.32
CA PRO A 85 24.79 22.17 7.23
C PRO A 85 24.55 21.06 6.19
N SER A 86 24.40 21.45 4.93
CA SER A 86 24.38 20.57 3.76
C SER A 86 25.73 19.94 3.50
#